data_AF-A0A1E3RA52-F1
#
_entry.id   AF-A0A1E3RA52-F1
#
_cell.length_a   1.000
_cell.length_b   1.000
_cell.length_c   1.000
_cell.angle_alpha   90.00
_cell.angle_beta   90.00
_cell.angle_gamma   90.00
#
_symmetry.space_group_name_H-M   'P 1'
#
loop_
_entity.id
_entity.type
_entity.pdbx_description
1 polymer ?
#
loop_
_entity_poly.entity_id
_entity_poly.type
_entity_poly.pdbx_seq_one_letter_code
_entity_poly.pdbx_strand_id
1 'polypeptide(L)'
;MPYTATIDFYVTRVVVAPNTGPAHLAAAVGAPVVSLFAPVVPADQWLPYGHNVVRLGDQQAPCRLTRARSCPVDGHPCLDGITDEQLRSAVDRMGGQR
;
A
#
# COMPACT_ATOMS: atom_id res chain seq x y z
N MET A 1 11.40 -13.19 27.37
CA MET A 1 11.89 -13.46 25.99
C MET A 1 11.39 -12.33 25.10
N PRO A 2 12.22 -11.36 24.69
CA PRO A 2 11.75 -10.25 23.87
C PRO A 2 11.48 -10.76 22.45
N TYR A 3 10.23 -10.75 22.04
CA TYR A 3 9.84 -11.01 20.66
C TYR A 3 10.08 -9.73 19.87
N THR A 4 11.32 -9.53 19.39
CA THR A 4 11.57 -8.53 18.35
C THR A 4 11.02 -9.12 17.06
N ALA A 5 9.83 -8.65 16.64
CA ALA A 5 9.29 -8.94 15.32
C ALA A 5 10.15 -8.21 14.27
N THR A 6 11.22 -8.86 13.80
CA THR A 6 12.00 -8.35 12.68
C THR A 6 11.16 -8.50 11.41
N ILE A 7 10.85 -7.39 10.74
CA ILE A 7 10.21 -7.41 9.43
C ILE A 7 11.33 -7.40 8.39
N ASP A 8 11.57 -8.54 7.74
CA ASP A 8 12.58 -8.68 6.70
C ASP A 8 11.95 -8.55 5.32
N PHE A 9 11.97 -7.33 4.77
CA PHE A 9 11.44 -7.06 3.44
C PHE A 9 12.36 -7.54 2.31
N TYR A 10 13.66 -7.68 2.56
CA TYR A 10 14.66 -7.94 1.53
C TYR A 10 14.53 -9.34 0.90
N VAL A 11 13.95 -10.30 1.63
CA VAL A 11 13.70 -11.67 1.15
C VAL A 11 12.30 -11.89 0.57
N THR A 12 11.46 -10.84 0.52
CA THR A 12 10.07 -10.96 0.04
C THR A 12 9.98 -10.77 -1.47
N ARG A 13 9.07 -11.49 -2.13
CA ARG A 13 8.83 -11.33 -3.58
C ARG A 13 8.02 -10.07 -3.89
N VAL A 14 6.97 -9.83 -3.11
CA VAL A 14 6.12 -8.64 -3.20
C VAL A 14 5.57 -8.33 -1.80
N VAL A 15 5.59 -7.06 -1.41
CA VAL A 15 5.00 -6.56 -0.17
C VAL A 15 3.66 -5.89 -0.48
N VAL A 16 2.58 -6.36 0.13
CA VAL A 16 1.27 -5.71 0.08
C VAL A 16 1.04 -5.01 1.41
N ALA A 17 0.87 -3.69 1.40
CA ALA A 17 0.72 -2.92 2.64
C ALA A 17 -0.11 -1.63 2.43
N PRO A 18 -0.77 -1.12 3.48
CA PRO A 18 -1.32 0.24 3.48
C PRO A 18 -0.22 1.29 3.25
N ASN A 19 -0.59 2.49 2.80
CA ASN A 19 0.31 3.65 2.62
C ASN A 19 0.84 4.24 3.95
N THR A 20 1.59 3.42 4.67
CA THR A 20 2.16 3.66 6.00
C THR A 20 3.62 3.19 6.04
N GLY A 21 4.32 3.45 7.15
CA GLY A 21 5.76 3.18 7.31
C GLY A 21 6.29 1.87 6.72
N PRO A 22 5.64 0.70 6.93
CA PRO A 22 6.04 -0.58 6.33
C PRO A 22 6.20 -0.53 4.79
N ALA A 23 5.27 0.10 4.08
CA ALA A 23 5.34 0.20 2.62
C ALA A 23 6.54 1.07 2.16
N HIS A 24 6.85 2.14 2.90
CA HIS A 24 8.03 2.98 2.65
C HIS A 24 9.33 2.23 2.94
N LEU A 25 9.40 1.49 4.03
CA LEU A 25 10.58 0.69 4.38
C LEU A 25 10.84 -0.40 3.35
N ALA A 26 9.79 -1.09 2.88
CA ALA A 26 9.90 -2.08 1.80
C ALA A 26 10.42 -1.45 0.50
N ALA A 27 9.86 -0.31 0.09
CA ALA A 27 10.31 0.40 -1.11
C ALA A 27 11.77 0.89 -0.98
N ALA A 28 12.18 1.35 0.20
CA ALA A 28 13.53 1.83 0.46
C ALA A 28 14.61 0.73 0.33
N VAL A 29 14.26 -0.52 0.62
CA VAL A 29 15.16 -1.68 0.41
C VAL A 29 15.02 -2.32 -0.97
N GLY A 30 14.23 -1.72 -1.87
CA GLY A 30 14.05 -2.18 -3.25
C GLY A 30 13.05 -3.33 -3.43
N ALA A 31 12.34 -3.74 -2.37
CA ALA A 31 11.31 -4.76 -2.48
C ALA A 31 10.15 -4.25 -3.35
N PRO A 32 9.56 -5.09 -4.23
CA PRO A 32 8.34 -4.73 -4.94
C PRO A 32 7.18 -4.46 -3.99
N VAL A 33 6.45 -3.35 -4.16
CA VAL A 33 5.36 -2.94 -3.26
C VAL A 33 4.05 -2.77 -4.02
N VAL A 34 2.98 -3.37 -3.51
CA VAL A 34 1.60 -2.99 -3.81
C VAL A 34 1.07 -2.18 -2.62
N SER A 35 0.99 -0.87 -2.80
CA SER A 35 0.53 0.07 -1.79
C SER A 35 -0.99 0.23 -1.86
N LEU A 36 -1.71 -0.23 -0.83
CA LEU A 36 -3.12 0.04 -0.62
C LEU A 36 -3.25 1.48 -0.09
N PHE A 37 -3.72 2.41 -0.92
CA PHE A 37 -3.53 3.83 -0.68
C PHE A 37 -4.83 4.55 -0.36
N ALA A 38 -5.03 4.87 0.92
CA ALA A 38 -6.10 5.77 1.35
C ALA A 38 -5.74 7.22 0.95
N PRO A 39 -6.60 7.95 0.23
CA PRO A 39 -6.26 9.25 -0.37
C PRO A 39 -6.35 10.42 0.60
N VAL A 40 -6.39 10.18 1.93
CA VAL A 40 -6.44 11.24 2.96
C VAL A 40 -5.26 12.21 2.87
N VAL A 41 -4.19 11.82 2.16
CA VAL A 41 -3.01 12.61 1.81
C VAL A 41 -2.74 12.52 0.28
N PRO A 42 -2.08 13.51 -0.33
CA PRO A 42 -1.78 13.49 -1.76
C PRO A 42 -0.75 12.40 -2.10
N ALA A 43 -1.06 11.54 -3.06
CA ALA A 43 -0.16 10.45 -3.45
C ALA A 43 1.19 10.94 -3.97
N ASP A 44 1.24 12.06 -4.68
CA ASP A 44 2.48 12.62 -5.23
C ASP A 44 3.50 13.01 -4.13
N GLN A 45 3.05 13.15 -2.88
CA GLN A 45 3.92 13.45 -1.73
C GLN A 45 4.10 12.26 -0.78
N TRP A 46 3.16 11.29 -0.76
CA TRP A 46 3.08 10.26 0.29
C TRP A 46 3.08 8.82 -0.22
N LEU A 47 3.15 8.58 -1.54
CA LEU A 47 3.36 7.23 -2.05
C LEU A 47 4.74 6.70 -1.62
N PRO A 48 4.90 5.39 -1.35
CA PRO A 48 6.23 4.82 -1.15
C PRO A 48 7.16 5.20 -2.31
N TYR A 49 8.33 5.75 -1.95
CA TYR A 49 9.27 6.24 -2.94
C TYR A 49 10.10 5.08 -3.47
N GLY A 50 9.96 4.80 -4.77
CA GLY A 50 10.68 3.72 -5.44
C GLY A 50 10.12 3.47 -6.83
N HIS A 51 10.92 2.79 -7.66
CA HIS A 51 10.53 2.44 -9.03
C HIS A 51 9.60 1.21 -9.10
N ASN A 52 9.59 0.37 -8.05
CA ASN A 52 8.81 -0.86 -7.96
C ASN A 52 7.61 -0.72 -7.04
N VAL A 53 6.77 0.31 -7.26
CA VAL A 53 5.60 0.59 -6.44
C VAL A 53 4.35 0.71 -7.30
N VAL A 54 3.35 -0.14 -7.05
CA VAL A 54 2.01 -0.03 -7.63
C VAL A 54 1.05 0.50 -6.57
N ARG A 55 0.24 1.50 -6.94
CA ARG A 55 -0.80 2.06 -6.08
C ARG A 55 -2.16 1.42 -6.39
N LEU A 56 -2.86 0.95 -5.37
CA LEU A 56 -4.26 0.53 -5.45
C LEU A 56 -5.14 1.37 -4.52
N GLY A 57 -6.44 1.47 -4.85
CA GLY A 57 -7.43 2.23 -4.12
C GLY A 57 -7.97 3.43 -4.90
N ASP A 58 -9.21 3.81 -4.60
CA ASP A 58 -9.87 4.94 -5.24
C ASP A 58 -9.32 6.27 -4.72
N GLN A 59 -8.66 7.01 -5.63
CA GLN A 59 -8.04 8.29 -5.33
C GLN A 59 -9.02 9.46 -5.42
N GLN A 60 -10.29 9.22 -5.76
CA GLN A 60 -11.37 10.21 -5.78
C GLN A 60 -12.39 10.03 -4.64
N ALA A 61 -12.15 9.08 -3.73
CA ALA A 61 -13.05 8.83 -2.61
C ALA A 61 -13.27 10.09 -1.74
N PRO A 62 -14.43 10.25 -1.08
CA PRO A 62 -14.76 11.47 -0.34
C PRO A 62 -13.82 11.81 0.83
N CYS A 63 -13.03 10.84 1.31
CA CYS A 63 -12.03 11.05 2.36
C CYS A 63 -10.74 11.72 1.82
N ARG A 64 -10.63 11.96 0.51
CA ARG A 64 -9.45 12.53 -0.14
C ARG A 64 -9.00 13.86 0.48
N LEU A 65 -7.70 14.00 0.72
CA LEU A 65 -7.02 15.20 1.23
C LEU A 65 -7.52 15.74 2.58
N THR A 66 -8.36 14.98 3.29
CA THR A 66 -8.89 15.38 4.61
C THR A 66 -7.88 15.26 5.75
N ARG A 67 -6.80 14.50 5.56
CA ARG A 67 -5.87 14.05 6.62
C ARG A 67 -6.55 13.35 7.79
N ALA A 68 -7.73 12.76 7.58
CA ALA A 68 -8.50 12.10 8.62
C ALA A 68 -7.71 10.95 9.27
N ARG A 69 -7.68 10.92 10.60
CA ARG A 69 -7.14 9.79 11.39
C ARG A 69 -8.19 8.73 11.70
N SER A 70 -9.44 9.17 11.79
CA SER A 70 -10.63 8.33 11.84
C SER A 70 -11.45 8.64 10.60
N CYS A 71 -11.71 7.64 9.76
CA CYS A 71 -12.38 7.87 8.48
C CYS A 71 -13.81 8.39 8.71
N PRO A 72 -14.21 9.51 8.10
CA PRO A 72 -15.58 10.03 8.22
C PRO A 72 -16.54 9.42 7.18
N VAL A 73 -16.04 8.52 6.33
CA VAL A 73 -16.80 7.89 5.24
C VAL A 73 -17.03 6.43 5.60
N ASP A 74 -18.30 6.05 5.68
CA ASP A 74 -18.72 4.69 5.97
C ASP A 74 -18.27 3.71 4.87
N GLY A 75 -17.86 2.51 5.29
CA GLY A 75 -17.48 1.42 4.38
C GLY A 75 -16.22 1.69 3.55
N HIS A 76 -15.36 2.63 3.99
CA HIS A 76 -14.02 2.88 3.42
C HIS A 76 -13.92 2.73 1.88
N PRO A 77 -14.74 3.45 1.09
CA PRO A 77 -14.84 3.23 -0.36
C PRO A 77 -13.53 3.45 -1.11
N CYS A 78 -12.57 4.15 -0.50
CA CYS A 78 -11.20 4.26 -0.99
C CYS A 78 -10.46 2.91 -1.11
N LEU A 79 -10.77 1.93 -0.27
CA LEU A 79 -10.05 0.65 -0.18
C LEU A 79 -10.98 -0.56 -0.35
N ASP A 80 -12.20 -0.52 0.15
CA ASP A 80 -13.11 -1.68 0.15
C ASP A 80 -13.60 -2.06 -1.27
N GLY A 81 -13.44 -1.15 -2.25
CA GLY A 81 -13.70 -1.44 -3.66
C GLY A 81 -12.55 -2.17 -4.39
N ILE A 82 -11.40 -2.39 -3.74
CA ILE A 82 -10.29 -3.14 -4.34
C ILE A 82 -10.68 -4.62 -4.44
N THR A 83 -10.81 -5.13 -5.65
CA THR A 83 -11.17 -6.54 -5.86
C THR A 83 -9.95 -7.45 -5.72
N ASP A 84 -10.19 -8.71 -5.38
CA ASP A 84 -9.12 -9.71 -5.34
C ASP A 84 -8.39 -9.83 -6.69
N GLU A 85 -9.11 -9.63 -7.79
CA GLU A 85 -8.54 -9.67 -9.14
C GLU A 85 -7.59 -8.49 -9.40
N GLN A 86 -7.98 -7.28 -9.00
CA GLN A 86 -7.10 -6.12 -9.08
C GLN A 86 -5.84 -6.31 -8.24
N LEU A 87 -5.99 -6.90 -7.04
CA LEU A 87 -4.87 -7.18 -6.15
C LEU A 87 -3.94 -8.25 -6.73
N ARG A 88 -4.47 -9.40 -7.17
CA ARG A 88 -3.67 -10.47 -7.81
C ARG A 88 -2.94 -9.96 -9.05
N SER A 89 -3.65 -9.25 -9.93
CA SER A 89 -3.05 -8.67 -11.13
C SER A 89 -1.91 -7.68 -10.80
N ALA A 90 -2.04 -6.90 -9.72
CA ALA A 90 -0.95 -6.04 -9.25
C ALA A 90 0.25 -6.85 -8.74
N VAL A 91 0.02 -7.88 -7.92
CA VAL A 91 1.09 -8.76 -7.40
C VAL A 91 1.81 -9.49 -8.54
N ASP A 92 1.08 -9.99 -9.52
CA ASP A 92 1.63 -10.70 -10.67
C ASP A 92 2.53 -9.81 -11.53
N ARG A 93 2.10 -8.58 -11.80
CA ARG A 93 2.90 -7.57 -12.52
C ARG A 93 4.21 -7.24 -11.81
N MET A 94 4.26 -7.42 -10.50
CA MET A 94 5.46 -7.19 -9.68
C MET A 94 6.36 -8.44 -9.56
N GLY A 95 6.07 -9.53 -10.29
CA GLY A 95 6.87 -10.75 -10.27
C GLY A 95 6.55 -11.70 -9.11
N GLY A 96 5.35 -11.58 -8.51
CA GLY A 96 4.89 -12.45 -7.43
C GLY A 96 4.57 -13.89 -7.83
N GLN A 97 4.50 -14.18 -9.14
CA GLN A 97 4.12 -15.49 -9.66
C GLN A 97 5.11 -16.60 -9.23
N ARG A 98 4.56 -17.78 -8.93
CA ARG A 98 5.29 -19.05 -8.80
C ARG A 98 4.90 -19.97 -9.93
#